data_AF-X0V3T6-F1
#
_entry.id   AF-X0V3T6-F1
#
_cell.length_a   1.000
_cell.length_b   1.000
_cell.length_c   1.000
_cell.angle_alpha   90.00
_cell.angle_beta   90.00
_cell.angle_gamma   90.00
#
_symmetry.space_group_name_H-M   'P 1'
#
loop_
_entity.id
_entity.type
_entity.pdbx_description
1 polymer ?
#
loop_
_entity_poly.entity_id
_entity_poly.type
_entity_poly.pdbx_seq_one_letter_code
_entity_poly.pdbx_strand_id
1 'polypeptide(L)'
;MDTLISKLAECFEKLPGIGPRQARRFVYSLLQKDTSFIIEFSKLITDLKKNVIKCKNCNHYFQNSTQTNTCSICSDLKRDKTKLLIIEKNIDLENIEKAKSYNGFYFVLGGLIPSIGSKISKETK
;
A
#
# COMPACT_ATOMS: atom_id res chain seq x y z
N MET A 1 14.29 -21.41 -19.37
CA MET A 1 14.18 -22.48 -18.36
C MET A 1 13.10 -22.09 -17.37
N ASP A 2 11.94 -22.72 -17.50
CA ASP A 2 10.69 -22.28 -16.88
C ASP A 2 10.49 -22.96 -15.51
N THR A 3 11.30 -22.58 -14.52
CA THR A 3 11.28 -23.18 -13.17
C THR A 3 10.34 -22.41 -12.23
N LEU A 4 9.79 -23.08 -11.22
CA LEU A 4 8.99 -22.43 -10.16
C LEU A 4 9.71 -21.24 -9.52
N ILE A 5 11.03 -21.38 -9.31
CA ILE A 5 11.90 -20.34 -8.74
C ILE A 5 11.92 -19.11 -9.66
N SER A 6 12.07 -19.30 -10.97
CA SER A 6 12.07 -18.21 -11.96
C SER A 6 10.73 -17.47 -11.96
N LYS A 7 9.60 -18.20 -11.98
CA LYS A 7 8.26 -17.62 -12.00
C LYS A 7 7.97 -16.78 -10.76
N LEU A 8 8.36 -17.26 -9.57
CA LEU A 8 8.17 -16.50 -8.34
C LEU A 8 9.08 -15.25 -8.29
N ALA A 9 10.31 -15.35 -8.79
CA ALA A 9 11.20 -14.20 -8.89
C ALA A 9 10.63 -13.12 -9.82
N GLU A 10 10.12 -13.51 -11.00
CA GLU A 10 9.46 -12.59 -11.93
C GLU A 10 8.24 -11.89 -11.31
N CYS A 11 7.49 -12.56 -10.43
CA CYS A 11 6.42 -11.93 -9.67
C CYS A 11 6.94 -10.87 -8.69
N PHE A 12 8.07 -11.12 -8.00
CA PHE A 12 8.68 -10.13 -7.11
C PHE A 12 9.26 -8.93 -7.88
N GLU A 13 9.76 -9.13 -9.09
CA GLU A 13 10.30 -8.05 -9.95
C GLU A 13 9.23 -7.03 -10.38
N LYS A 14 7.95 -7.42 -10.37
CA LYS A 14 6.84 -6.49 -10.66
C LYS A 14 6.59 -5.48 -9.54
N LEU A 15 7.21 -5.66 -8.37
CA LEU A 15 7.05 -4.75 -7.24
C LEU A 15 8.06 -3.59 -7.36
N PRO A 16 7.64 -2.35 -7.03
CA PRO A 16 8.52 -1.19 -7.14
C PRO A 16 9.75 -1.34 -6.24
N GLY A 17 10.93 -1.09 -6.80
CA GLY A 17 12.21 -1.14 -6.08
C GLY A 17 12.84 -2.54 -5.95
N ILE A 18 12.25 -3.58 -6.55
CA ILE A 18 12.78 -4.95 -6.50
C ILE A 18 13.35 -5.33 -7.88
N GLY A 19 14.68 -5.35 -7.99
CA GLY A 19 15.38 -5.84 -9.18
C GLY A 19 15.59 -7.36 -9.20
N PRO A 20 16.07 -7.93 -10.31
CA PRO A 20 16.17 -9.38 -10.51
C PRO A 20 17.07 -10.09 -9.49
N ARG A 21 18.14 -9.41 -9.06
CA ARG A 21 19.02 -9.94 -8.01
C ARG A 21 18.31 -10.04 -6.66
N GLN A 22 17.51 -9.03 -6.31
CA GLN A 22 16.76 -9.00 -5.04
C GLN A 22 15.58 -9.97 -5.07
N ALA A 23 14.87 -10.05 -6.20
CA ALA A 23 13.78 -11.01 -6.39
C ALA A 23 14.22 -12.46 -6.15
N ARG A 24 15.34 -12.89 -6.78
CA ARG A 24 15.90 -14.22 -6.53
C ARG A 24 16.29 -14.42 -5.07
N ARG A 25 16.88 -13.41 -4.43
CA ARG A 25 17.23 -13.46 -3.00
C ARG A 25 16.01 -13.70 -2.12
N PHE A 26 14.86 -13.10 -2.43
CA PHE A 26 13.61 -13.36 -1.70
C PHE A 26 13.14 -14.80 -1.90
N VAL A 27 13.14 -15.31 -3.13
CA VAL A 27 12.72 -16.70 -3.39
C VAL A 27 13.58 -17.70 -2.61
N TYR A 28 14.91 -17.57 -2.66
CA TYR A 28 15.79 -18.46 -1.90
C TYR A 28 15.66 -18.27 -0.38
N SER A 29 15.37 -17.05 0.08
CA SER A 29 15.09 -16.82 1.50
C SER A 29 13.80 -17.50 1.96
N LEU A 30 12.78 -17.61 1.10
CA LEU A 30 11.53 -18.31 1.43
C LEU A 30 11.74 -19.82 1.52
N LEU A 31 12.64 -20.40 0.72
CA LEU A 31 12.98 -21.83 0.82
C LEU A 31 13.59 -22.22 2.17
N GLN A 32 14.16 -21.24 2.90
CA GLN A 32 14.75 -21.43 4.23
C GLN A 32 13.76 -21.18 5.37
N LYS A 33 12.51 -20.78 5.07
CA LYS A 33 11.49 -20.52 6.09
C LYS A 33 10.62 -21.75 6.32
N ASP A 34 10.11 -21.87 7.53
CA ASP A 34 9.19 -22.95 7.91
C ASP A 34 7.86 -22.84 7.17
N THR A 35 7.20 -23.98 6.99
CA THR A 35 5.93 -24.08 6.27
C THR A 35 4.84 -23.20 6.87
N SER A 36 4.80 -23.06 8.21
CA SER A 36 3.86 -22.18 8.91
C SER A 36 3.98 -20.73 8.46
N PHE A 37 5.20 -20.21 8.39
CA PHE A 37 5.47 -18.85 7.92
C PHE A 37 5.04 -18.68 6.45
N ILE A 38 5.31 -19.65 5.58
CA ILE A 38 4.92 -19.58 4.17
C ILE A 38 3.40 -19.53 4.01
N ILE A 39 2.68 -20.35 4.78
CA ILE A 39 1.21 -20.36 4.77
C ILE A 39 0.68 -19.00 5.26
N GLU A 40 1.17 -18.50 6.38
CA GLU A 40 0.75 -17.20 6.92
C GLU A 40 1.05 -16.05 5.95
N PHE A 41 2.27 -16.00 5.39
CA PHE A 41 2.68 -14.99 4.43
C PHE A 41 1.79 -14.99 3.18
N SER A 42 1.49 -16.15 2.61
CA SER A 42 0.60 -16.28 1.46
C SER A 42 -0.83 -15.82 1.76
N LYS A 43 -1.31 -16.12 2.98
CA LYS A 43 -2.62 -15.70 3.46
C LYS A 43 -2.68 -14.18 3.62
N LEU A 44 -1.68 -13.56 4.25
CA LEU A 44 -1.62 -12.11 4.44
C LEU A 44 -1.64 -11.34 3.12
N ILE A 45 -0.90 -11.82 2.11
CA ILE A 45 -0.93 -11.21 0.76
C ILE A 45 -2.34 -11.26 0.17
N THR A 46 -3.01 -12.41 0.31
CA THR A 46 -4.37 -12.61 -0.23
C THR A 46 -5.40 -11.77 0.52
N ASP A 47 -5.27 -11.69 1.84
CA ASP A 47 -6.17 -10.96 2.73
C ASP A 47 -6.00 -9.44 2.58
N LEU A 48 -4.81 -8.95 2.25
CA LEU A 48 -4.56 -7.53 2.01
C LEU A 48 -5.50 -6.97 0.93
N LYS A 49 -5.62 -7.64 -0.21
CA LYS A 49 -6.50 -7.18 -1.30
C LYS A 49 -7.99 -7.26 -0.95
N LYS A 50 -8.38 -8.19 -0.06
CA LYS A 50 -9.77 -8.38 0.38
C LYS A 50 -10.20 -7.37 1.44
N ASN A 51 -9.31 -7.08 2.39
CA ASN A 51 -9.65 -6.36 3.60
C ASN A 51 -9.23 -4.89 3.57
N VAL A 52 -8.28 -4.51 2.72
CA VAL A 52 -7.85 -3.11 2.58
C VAL A 52 -8.67 -2.43 1.50
N ILE A 53 -9.41 -1.39 1.89
CA ILE A 53 -10.26 -0.60 0.99
C ILE A 53 -9.77 0.85 0.94
N LYS A 54 -10.15 1.55 -0.13
CA LYS A 54 -9.88 2.97 -0.28
C LYS A 54 -11.03 3.78 0.32
N CYS A 55 -10.72 4.72 1.22
CA CYS A 55 -11.71 5.64 1.76
C CYS A 55 -12.31 6.53 0.66
N LYS A 56 -13.64 6.69 0.66
CA LYS A 56 -14.35 7.53 -0.31
C LYS A 56 -14.06 9.03 -0.17
N ASN A 57 -13.67 9.49 1.02
CA ASN A 57 -13.51 10.91 1.31
C ASN A 57 -12.07 11.41 1.10
N CYS A 58 -11.09 10.62 1.54
CA CYS A 58 -9.69 11.04 1.58
C CYS A 58 -8.73 10.19 0.73
N ASN A 59 -9.24 9.17 0.04
CA ASN A 59 -8.44 8.20 -0.73
C ASN A 59 -7.39 7.40 0.07
N HIS A 60 -7.39 7.48 1.40
CA HIS A 60 -6.52 6.66 2.24
C HIS A 60 -6.89 5.18 2.18
N TYR A 61 -5.91 4.29 2.09
CA TYR A 61 -6.11 2.85 2.24
C TYR A 61 -6.15 2.46 3.72
N PHE A 62 -7.22 1.79 4.14
CA PHE A 62 -7.39 1.34 5.52
C PHE A 62 -8.04 -0.04 5.56
N GLN A 63 -7.85 -0.75 6.67
CA GLN A 63 -8.52 -2.03 6.90
C GLN A 63 -10.01 -1.79 7.16
N ASN A 64 -10.85 -2.44 6.37
CA ASN A 64 -12.30 -2.40 6.48
C ASN A 64 -12.77 -3.13 7.75
N SER A 65 -12.72 -2.45 8.90
CA SER A 65 -13.16 -2.99 10.20
C SER A 65 -14.66 -2.76 10.44
N THR A 66 -15.25 -1.77 9.77
CA THR A 66 -16.66 -1.38 9.88
C THR A 66 -17.23 -1.32 8.47
N GLN A 67 -18.47 -1.78 8.23
CA GLN A 67 -19.13 -1.73 6.89
C GLN A 67 -19.34 -0.30 6.32
N THR A 68 -18.66 0.69 6.88
CA THR A 68 -18.61 2.08 6.48
C THR A 68 -17.39 2.30 5.59
N ASN A 69 -17.58 2.79 4.36
CA ASN A 69 -16.50 3.10 3.41
C ASN A 69 -15.69 4.37 3.78
N THR A 70 -15.59 4.66 5.07
CA THR A 70 -14.98 5.85 5.69
C THR A 70 -13.94 5.40 6.72
N CYS A 71 -12.72 5.93 6.61
CA CYS A 71 -11.65 5.61 7.55
C CYS A 71 -11.87 6.31 8.90
N SER A 72 -11.16 5.84 9.94
CA SER A 72 -11.20 6.40 11.29
C SER A 72 -10.85 7.89 11.35
N ILE A 73 -9.98 8.37 10.46
CA ILE A 73 -9.61 9.78 10.36
C ILE A 73 -10.77 10.63 9.88
N CYS A 74 -11.51 10.16 8.85
CA CYS A 74 -12.63 10.91 8.29
C CYS A 74 -13.88 10.87 9.18
N SER A 75 -14.03 9.84 10.02
CA SER A 75 -15.14 9.74 10.97
C SER A 75 -14.88 10.45 12.31
N ASP A 76 -13.65 10.89 12.58
CA ASP A 76 -13.30 11.54 13.83
C ASP A 76 -13.84 12.98 13.91
N LEU A 77 -14.76 13.19 14.85
CA LEU A 77 -15.41 14.49 15.10
C LEU A 77 -14.51 15.48 15.86
N LYS A 78 -13.41 15.02 16.46
CA LYS A 78 -12.48 15.87 17.23
C LYS A 78 -11.48 16.61 16.33
N ARG A 79 -11.44 16.28 15.04
CA ARG A 79 -10.53 16.87 14.07
C ARG A 79 -11.01 18.23 13.59
N ASP A 80 -10.05 19.08 13.26
CA ASP A 80 -10.29 20.42 12.76
C ASP A 80 -10.77 20.39 11.31
N LYS A 81 -12.06 20.68 11.11
CA LYS A 81 -12.71 20.65 9.79
C LYS A 81 -12.25 21.77 8.85
N THR A 82 -11.53 22.76 9.37
CA THR A 82 -10.99 23.87 8.56
C THR A 82 -9.65 23.54 7.92
N LYS A 83 -9.02 22.42 8.29
CA LYS A 83 -7.68 22.03 7.83
C LYS A 83 -7.72 20.76 7.00
N LEU A 84 -7.14 20.85 5.81
CA LEU A 84 -6.94 19.73 4.90
C LEU A 84 -5.48 19.69 4.45
N LEU A 85 -4.81 18.56 4.70
CA LEU A 85 -3.44 18.32 4.27
C LEU A 85 -3.45 17.38 3.07
N ILE A 86 -2.93 17.86 1.94
CA ILE A 86 -2.83 17.07 0.72
C ILE A 86 -1.47 16.38 0.71
N ILE A 87 -1.46 15.08 0.46
CA ILE A 87 -0.25 14.25 0.46
C ILE A 87 -0.23 13.33 -0.76
N GLU A 88 0.97 12.95 -1.17
CA GLU A 88 1.17 12.12 -2.35
C GLU A 88 0.82 10.65 -2.07
N LYS A 89 1.41 10.08 -0.99
CA LYS A 89 1.37 8.64 -0.70
C LYS A 89 0.74 8.34 0.66
N ASN A 90 0.20 7.14 0.79
CA ASN A 90 -0.37 6.66 2.06
C ASN A 90 0.69 6.54 3.18
N ILE A 91 1.94 6.23 2.82
CA ILE A 91 3.04 6.14 3.79
C ILE A 91 3.27 7.49 4.50
N ASP A 92 3.08 8.61 3.80
CA ASP A 92 3.26 9.96 4.35
C ASP A 92 2.17 10.26 5.39
N LEU A 93 0.93 9.85 5.09
CA LEU A 93 -0.19 9.93 6.04
C LEU A 93 0.16 9.22 7.34
N GLU A 94 0.59 7.96 7.25
CA GLU A 94 0.91 7.13 8.41
C GLU A 94 2.01 7.73 9.26
N ASN A 95 3.03 8.31 8.62
CA ASN A 95 4.14 8.94 9.31
C ASN A 95 3.70 10.19 10.09
N ILE A 96 2.85 11.04 9.49
CA ILE A 96 2.35 12.25 10.14
C ILE A 96 1.39 11.90 11.29
N GLU A 97 0.51 10.91 11.09
CA GLU A 97 -0.38 10.43 12.14
C GLU A 97 0.40 9.84 13.34
N LYS A 98 1.46 9.07 13.07
CA LYS A 98 2.35 8.54 14.13
C LYS A 98 3.04 9.66 14.92
N ALA A 99 3.39 10.77 14.25
CA ALA A 99 4.02 11.92 14.91
C ALA A 99 3.04 12.73 15.79
N LYS A 100 1.72 12.55 15.63
CA LYS A 100 0.66 13.27 16.37
C LYS A 100 0.78 14.80 16.29
N SER A 101 1.44 15.31 15.25
CA SER A 101 1.70 16.74 15.07
C SER A 101 0.60 17.49 14.31
N TYR A 102 -0.42 16.77 13.83
CA TYR A 102 -1.48 17.31 12.99
C TYR A 102 -2.85 16.77 13.39
N ASN A 103 -3.86 17.64 13.46
CA ASN A 103 -5.22 17.32 13.90
C ASN A 103 -6.31 17.66 12.85
N GLY A 104 -5.93 17.89 11.59
CA GLY A 104 -6.88 18.12 10.50
C GLY A 104 -7.22 16.85 9.72
N PHE A 105 -7.89 17.04 8.58
CA PHE A 105 -8.13 15.98 7.59
C PHE A 105 -6.98 15.87 6.60
N TYR A 106 -6.97 14.74 5.87
CA TYR A 106 -6.01 14.46 4.81
C TYR A 106 -6.74 14.20 3.49
N PHE A 107 -6.01 14.37 2.40
CA PHE A 107 -6.39 13.88 1.09
C PHE A 107 -5.17 13.25 0.39
N VAL A 108 -5.27 11.97 0.04
CA VAL A 108 -4.20 11.23 -0.63
C VAL A 108 -4.41 11.30 -2.15
N LEU A 109 -3.41 11.80 -2.87
CA LEU A 109 -3.45 11.90 -4.33
C LEU A 109 -3.28 10.54 -5.00
N GLY A 110 -2.44 9.67 -4.45
CA GLY A 110 -2.13 8.36 -5.04
C GLY A 110 -1.06 8.41 -6.14
N GLY A 111 -0.30 9.50 -6.21
CA GLY A 111 0.75 9.76 -7.19
C GLY A 111 0.81 11.23 -7.58
N LEU A 112 1.92 11.64 -8.18
CA LEU A 112 2.07 12.99 -8.72
C LEU A 112 1.34 13.11 -10.06
N ILE A 113 0.81 14.30 -10.33
CA ILE A 113 0.32 14.65 -11.65
C ILE A 113 1.55 14.67 -12.58
N PRO A 114 1.57 13.88 -13.66
CA PRO A 114 2.66 13.92 -14.61
C PRO A 114 2.76 15.33 -15.20
N SER A 115 3.95 15.92 -15.08
CA SER A 115 4.31 17.16 -15.78
C SER A 115 4.12 17.00 -17.29
N ILE A 116 3.92 18.11 -18.02
CA ILE A 116 3.49 18.15 -19.44
C ILE A 116 4.36 17.34 -20.43
N GLY A 117 5.51 16.80 -20.01
CA GLY A 117 6.39 15.94 -20.81
C GLY A 117 6.65 14.52 -20.26
N SER A 118 6.15 14.16 -19.08
CA SER A 118 6.37 12.81 -18.52
C SER A 118 5.25 11.85 -18.96
N LYS A 119 5.61 10.79 -19.68
CA LYS A 119 4.67 9.74 -20.11
C LYS A 119 3.90 9.20 -18.89
N ILE A 120 2.57 9.22 -18.98
CA ILE A 120 1.67 8.63 -17.99
C ILE A 120 1.92 7.11 -17.99
N SER A 121 2.67 6.59 -17.02
CA SER A 121 2.65 5.17 -16.70
C SER A 121 1.30 4.86 -16.08
N LYS A 122 0.32 4.54 -16.92
CA LYS A 122 -0.99 4.05 -16.49
C LYS A 122 -0.80 2.68 -15.84
N GLU A 123 -0.55 2.66 -14.54
CA GLU A 123 -0.78 1.48 -13.69
C GLU A 123 -1.98 1.76 -12.78
N THR A 124 -3.16 1.80 -13.39
CA THR A 124 -4.43 1.65 -12.68
C THR A 124 -5.25 0.63 -13.44
N LYS A 125 -5.23 -0.61 -12.94
CA LYS A 125 -6.27 -1.60 -13.14
C LYS A 125 -6.62 -2.22 -11.79
#